data_AF-A0A800JM45-F1
#
_entry.id   AF-A0A800JM45-F1
#
_cell.length_a   1.000
_cell.length_b   1.000
_cell.length_c   1.000
_cell.angle_alpha   90.00
_cell.angle_beta   90.00
_cell.angle_gamma   90.00
#
_symmetry.space_group_name_H-M   'P 1'
#
loop_
_entity.id
_entity.type
_entity.pdbx_description
1 polymer ?
#
loop_
_entity_poly.entity_id
_entity_poly.type
_entity_poly.pdbx_seq_one_letter_code
_entity_poly.pdbx_strand_id
1 'polypeptide(L)'
;MGIYWQIVKLGTFFLVALMNASGKEPAYIKDIDLTSRLLAGISVPEEKDITLTENWKKHEQLMTKAWSRYKKSNLWPIKSWSEKKLSNSNRSEFIRYPFSGPDILHALYTFPKAKNFILCGLEPVGNFPKSDILRGENSTQSLEEIRKILEESLRFSFFKTKDMRTELSKSFYNGTLPIMCLFLSGSGFTIKDINYIKLNKDGTISELQDPHSSNNAVRIKAIHENGREVLVNYFRTNISDGFILKSGFLKYLESIPKGRSYVKAASYLMHKSYFSQIRNHLLSNSTAIIQDDSGIPMRHFNQTSWQMKYFGTYTKPIELFQDHYQPDLRDVYKQESQRLPFGTGYRWRKGQSNLIVAEYLKIGKAPRATLVAKKIISKKEKNIPAEISKEKSLDLNLRLIARSVITEKYMTDKKNAFVLNEYVIVRDDEENQDLSDQKIRVARTGLFKGEKMPEHSIGSIFSVKLDPLSNYPSLMKWPIKNDLPKSENTIIYVPSQS
;
A
#
# COMPACT_ATOMS: atom_id res chain seq x y z
N MET A 1 49.72 11.28 -36.68
CA MET A 1 48.23 11.20 -36.71
C MET A 1 47.59 10.79 -35.38
N GLY A 2 48.25 10.08 -34.46
CA GLY A 2 47.62 9.61 -33.20
C GLY A 2 47.32 10.71 -32.14
N ILE A 3 48.11 11.78 -32.08
CA ILE A 3 47.95 12.85 -31.07
C ILE A 3 46.79 13.79 -31.42
N TYR A 4 46.56 14.04 -32.72
CA TYR A 4 45.47 14.90 -33.20
C TYR A 4 44.09 14.31 -32.89
N TRP A 5 43.95 12.97 -32.93
CA TRP A 5 42.70 12.28 -32.58
C TRP A 5 42.41 12.24 -31.08
N GLN A 6 43.43 12.29 -30.21
CA GLN A 6 43.22 12.39 -28.76
C GLN A 6 42.80 13.80 -28.33
N ILE A 7 43.35 14.84 -28.97
CA ILE A 7 42.98 16.24 -28.70
C ILE A 7 41.55 16.53 -29.18
N VAL A 8 41.13 15.99 -30.33
CA VAL A 8 39.75 16.12 -30.83
C VAL A 8 38.74 15.38 -29.93
N LYS A 9 39.11 14.21 -29.37
CA LYS A 9 38.28 13.48 -28.39
C LYS A 9 38.19 14.17 -27.03
N LEU A 10 39.27 14.79 -26.54
CA LEU A 10 39.21 15.60 -25.31
C LEU A 10 38.38 16.88 -25.51
N GLY A 11 38.47 17.53 -26.67
CA GLY A 11 37.68 18.71 -27.00
C GLY A 11 36.17 18.43 -27.11
N THR A 12 35.78 17.26 -27.62
CA THR A 12 34.36 16.83 -27.67
C THR A 12 33.83 16.38 -26.30
N PHE A 13 34.64 15.74 -25.46
CA PHE A 13 34.25 15.44 -24.07
C PHE A 13 34.11 16.71 -23.22
N PHE A 14 34.95 17.72 -23.43
CA PHE A 14 34.84 19.00 -22.72
C PHE A 14 33.64 19.83 -23.19
N LEU A 15 33.29 19.81 -24.48
CA LEU A 15 32.11 20.50 -24.98
C LEU A 15 30.79 19.87 -24.52
N VAL A 16 30.72 18.54 -24.42
CA VAL A 16 29.53 17.85 -23.86
C VAL A 16 29.41 18.06 -22.34
N ALA A 17 30.53 18.15 -21.62
CA ALA A 17 30.52 18.49 -20.19
C ALA A 17 30.10 19.96 -19.93
N LEU A 18 30.41 20.89 -20.84
CA LEU A 18 30.00 22.30 -20.73
C LEU A 18 28.54 22.55 -21.11
N MET A 19 27.92 21.72 -21.97
CA MET A 19 26.48 21.84 -22.26
C MET A 19 25.57 21.36 -21.11
N ASN A 20 26.09 20.54 -20.19
CA ASN A 20 25.39 20.17 -18.94
C ASN A 20 25.58 21.19 -17.80
N ALA A 21 26.39 22.23 -17.99
CA ALA A 21 26.59 23.30 -16.98
C ALA A 21 25.54 24.43 -17.07
N SER A 22 24.69 24.41 -18.08
CA SER A 22 23.44 25.18 -18.09
C SER A 22 22.42 24.39 -17.27
N GLY A 23 22.30 24.70 -15.97
CA GLY A 23 21.38 24.07 -15.00
C GLY A 23 19.88 24.25 -15.29
N LYS A 24 19.47 24.21 -16.55
CA LYS A 24 18.06 24.14 -16.98
C LYS A 24 17.62 22.69 -16.94
N GLU A 25 16.66 22.41 -16.07
CA GLU A 25 15.93 21.15 -16.00
C GLU A 25 15.38 20.79 -17.41
N PRO A 26 15.58 19.55 -17.90
CA PRO A 26 15.05 19.16 -19.21
C PRO A 26 13.54 19.40 -19.27
N ALA A 27 13.03 19.90 -20.42
CA ALA A 27 11.63 20.26 -20.57
C ALA A 27 10.66 19.11 -20.21
N TYR A 28 11.04 17.86 -20.49
CA TYR A 28 10.24 16.68 -20.15
C TYR A 28 10.18 16.40 -18.65
N ILE A 29 11.26 16.66 -17.89
CA ILE A 29 11.25 16.47 -16.43
C ILE A 29 10.35 17.52 -15.78
N LYS A 30 10.43 18.76 -16.27
CA LYS A 30 9.53 19.83 -15.83
C LYS A 30 8.07 19.43 -16.06
N ASP A 31 7.72 18.93 -17.24
CA ASP A 31 6.36 18.45 -17.55
C ASP A 31 5.91 17.33 -16.58
N ILE A 32 6.81 16.39 -16.27
CA ILE A 32 6.52 15.30 -15.31
C ILE A 32 6.29 15.84 -13.90
N ASP A 33 7.14 16.75 -13.39
CA ASP A 33 6.95 17.34 -12.05
C ASP A 33 5.65 18.15 -11.96
N LEU A 34 5.35 18.96 -12.98
CA LEU A 34 4.11 19.73 -13.07
C LEU A 34 2.90 18.79 -13.05
N THR A 35 2.91 17.78 -13.91
CA THR A 35 1.82 16.80 -14.01
C THR A 35 1.68 16.01 -12.72
N SER A 36 2.77 15.54 -12.10
CA SER A 36 2.68 14.77 -10.85
C SER A 36 2.13 15.60 -9.69
N ARG A 37 2.42 16.91 -9.63
CA ARG A 37 1.78 17.84 -8.69
C ARG A 37 0.29 17.99 -8.97
N LEU A 38 -0.10 18.24 -10.21
CA LEU A 38 -1.51 18.37 -10.58
C LEU A 38 -2.30 17.10 -10.25
N LEU A 39 -1.75 15.92 -10.54
CA LEU A 39 -2.34 14.62 -10.18
C LEU A 39 -2.39 14.40 -8.65
N ALA A 40 -1.45 14.98 -7.90
CA ALA A 40 -1.47 14.98 -6.44
C ALA A 40 -2.49 15.97 -5.85
N GLY A 41 -3.21 16.73 -6.70
CA GLY A 41 -4.11 17.80 -6.28
C GLY A 41 -3.37 19.00 -5.72
N ILE A 42 -2.17 19.30 -6.23
CA ILE A 42 -1.36 20.46 -5.87
C ILE A 42 -1.43 21.45 -7.02
N SER A 43 -1.90 22.68 -6.74
CA SER A 43 -1.97 23.75 -7.73
C SER A 43 -0.59 24.15 -8.23
N VAL A 44 -0.50 24.43 -9.54
CA VAL A 44 0.73 24.90 -10.18
C VAL A 44 0.43 26.18 -10.96
N PRO A 45 1.01 27.34 -10.57
CA PRO A 45 0.66 28.65 -11.17
C PRO A 45 0.87 28.76 -12.68
N GLU A 46 1.79 27.97 -13.23
CA GLU A 46 2.09 27.88 -14.65
C GLU A 46 0.98 27.21 -15.46
N GLU A 47 0.07 26.49 -14.80
CA GLU A 47 -0.93 25.60 -15.41
C GLU A 47 -2.38 26.07 -15.23
N LYS A 48 -2.60 27.38 -15.37
CA LYS A 48 -3.90 28.05 -15.12
C LYS A 48 -5.05 27.45 -15.92
N ASP A 49 -4.79 27.05 -17.17
CA ASP A 49 -5.80 26.45 -18.05
C ASP A 49 -6.37 25.15 -17.47
N ILE A 50 -5.58 24.41 -16.68
CA ILE A 50 -6.04 23.23 -15.97
C ILE A 50 -6.62 23.65 -14.61
N THR A 51 -5.90 24.45 -13.83
CA THR A 51 -6.25 24.71 -12.43
C THR A 51 -7.50 25.59 -12.24
N LEU A 52 -7.89 26.34 -13.26
CA LEU A 52 -9.11 27.17 -13.22
C LEU A 52 -10.39 26.38 -13.54
N THR A 53 -10.27 25.18 -14.14
CA THR A 53 -11.43 24.34 -14.47
C THR A 53 -12.14 23.83 -13.21
N GLU A 54 -13.46 23.72 -13.29
CA GLU A 54 -14.27 23.25 -12.15
C GLU A 54 -13.94 21.79 -11.78
N ASN A 55 -13.68 20.95 -12.78
CA ASN A 55 -13.30 19.55 -12.57
C ASN A 55 -11.98 19.41 -11.80
N TRP A 56 -10.98 20.25 -12.12
CA TRP A 56 -9.72 20.24 -11.40
C TRP A 56 -9.85 20.82 -9.99
N LYS A 57 -10.59 21.92 -9.80
CA LYS A 57 -10.86 22.46 -8.44
C LYS A 57 -11.53 21.43 -7.54
N LYS A 58 -12.50 20.67 -8.07
CA LYS A 58 -13.11 19.54 -7.36
C LYS A 58 -12.06 18.47 -7.03
N HIS A 59 -11.18 18.14 -7.96
CA HIS A 59 -10.09 17.18 -7.73
C HIS A 59 -9.15 17.66 -6.61
N GLU A 60 -8.66 18.90 -6.66
CA GLU A 60 -7.80 19.51 -5.64
C GLU A 60 -8.42 19.42 -4.24
N GLN A 61 -9.71 19.77 -4.10
CA GLN A 61 -10.41 19.69 -2.81
C GLN A 61 -10.48 18.26 -2.26
N LEU A 62 -10.83 17.29 -3.11
CA LEU A 62 -10.92 15.88 -2.72
C LEU A 62 -9.56 15.32 -2.32
N MET A 63 -8.53 15.62 -3.10
CA MET A 63 -7.16 15.18 -2.86
C MET A 63 -6.57 15.80 -1.61
N THR A 64 -6.78 17.10 -1.39
CA THR A 64 -6.36 17.79 -0.17
C THR A 64 -6.96 17.14 1.07
N LYS A 65 -8.26 16.81 1.04
CA LYS A 65 -8.95 16.09 2.12
C LYS A 65 -8.37 14.69 2.31
N ALA A 66 -8.15 13.94 1.24
CA ALA A 66 -7.60 12.57 1.28
C ALA A 66 -6.19 12.55 1.87
N TRP A 67 -5.28 13.38 1.36
CA TRP A 67 -3.91 13.51 1.86
C TRP A 67 -3.87 13.95 3.32
N SER A 68 -4.64 14.97 3.70
CA SER A 68 -4.68 15.48 5.08
C SER A 68 -5.13 14.40 6.06
N ARG A 69 -6.21 13.70 5.74
CA ARG A 69 -6.73 12.57 6.52
C ARG A 69 -5.68 11.48 6.68
N TYR A 70 -5.06 11.05 5.59
CA TYR A 70 -4.09 9.96 5.62
C TYR A 70 -2.76 10.32 6.30
N LYS A 71 -2.26 11.55 6.08
CA LYS A 71 -1.09 12.09 6.78
C LYS A 71 -1.31 12.06 8.29
N LYS A 72 -2.46 12.54 8.77
CA LYS A 72 -2.83 12.57 10.19
C LYS A 72 -3.02 11.18 10.79
N SER A 73 -3.73 10.29 10.09
CA SER A 73 -4.08 8.98 10.65
C SER A 73 -2.94 7.96 10.58
N ASN A 74 -2.04 8.08 9.60
CA ASN A 74 -1.03 7.06 9.31
C ASN A 74 0.40 7.61 9.19
N LEU A 75 0.67 8.51 8.25
CA LEU A 75 2.05 8.86 7.88
C LEU A 75 2.81 9.67 8.95
N TRP A 76 2.18 10.66 9.59
CA TRP A 76 2.80 11.40 10.70
C TRP A 76 3.03 10.53 11.94
N PRO A 77 2.08 9.67 12.34
CA PRO A 77 2.36 8.63 13.34
C PRO A 77 3.53 7.70 12.97
N ILE A 78 3.66 7.26 11.71
CA ILE A 78 4.79 6.44 11.23
C ILE A 78 6.10 7.21 11.44
N LYS A 79 6.18 8.45 10.95
CA LYS A 79 7.36 9.30 11.09
C LYS A 79 7.74 9.49 12.55
N SER A 80 6.79 9.94 13.37
CA SER A 80 7.01 10.21 14.80
C SER A 80 7.43 8.96 15.57
N TRP A 81 6.88 7.80 15.23
CA TRP A 81 7.28 6.52 15.81
C TRP A 81 8.69 6.13 15.35
N SER A 82 9.00 6.27 14.05
CA SER A 82 10.28 5.88 13.50
C SER A 82 11.45 6.69 14.09
N GLU A 83 11.26 8.00 14.26
CA GLU A 83 12.25 8.90 14.87
C GLU A 83 12.54 8.55 16.34
N LYS A 84 11.57 7.95 17.03
CA LYS A 84 11.70 7.55 18.44
C LYS A 84 12.23 6.13 18.62
N LYS A 85 11.88 5.21 17.72
CA LYS A 85 12.07 3.76 17.92
C LYS A 85 13.16 3.15 17.07
N LEU A 86 13.45 3.75 15.92
CA LEU A 86 14.57 3.31 15.10
C LEU A 86 15.82 4.08 15.54
N SER A 87 16.92 3.36 15.78
CA SER A 87 18.23 3.94 16.10
C SER A 87 18.61 5.03 15.10
N ASN A 88 19.48 5.97 15.50
CA ASN A 88 19.91 7.08 14.63
C ASN A 88 20.49 6.55 13.31
N SER A 89 19.74 6.70 12.22
CA SER A 89 20.23 6.38 10.88
C SER A 89 21.15 7.47 10.38
N ASN A 90 22.20 7.04 9.68
CA ASN A 90 23.05 7.96 8.92
C ASN A 90 22.27 8.52 7.73
N ARG A 91 22.51 9.79 7.38
CA ARG A 91 21.83 10.45 6.25
C ARG A 91 22.05 9.75 4.90
N SER A 92 23.14 9.00 4.74
CA SER A 92 23.47 8.29 3.49
C SER A 92 23.01 6.83 3.47
N GLU A 93 22.10 6.43 4.37
CA GLU A 93 21.63 5.04 4.49
C GLU A 93 20.85 4.58 3.25
N PHE A 94 21.10 3.33 2.84
CA PHE A 94 20.37 2.61 1.80
C PHE A 94 19.23 1.80 2.41
N ILE A 95 18.02 1.95 1.87
CA ILE A 95 16.84 1.19 2.24
C ILE A 95 16.55 0.16 1.15
N ARG A 96 16.68 -1.12 1.50
CA ARG A 96 16.28 -2.24 0.65
C ARG A 96 14.81 -2.56 0.92
N TYR A 97 13.96 -2.43 -0.08
CA TYR A 97 12.53 -2.66 0.04
C TYR A 97 12.06 -3.65 -1.03
N PRO A 98 12.31 -4.96 -0.84
CA PRO A 98 11.77 -5.98 -1.73
C PRO A 98 10.26 -6.10 -1.54
N PHE A 99 9.58 -6.54 -2.60
CA PHE A 99 8.11 -6.70 -2.63
C PHE A 99 7.36 -5.37 -2.40
N SER A 100 7.97 -4.23 -2.73
CA SER A 100 7.42 -2.90 -2.44
C SER A 100 6.28 -2.50 -3.37
N GLY A 101 6.28 -3.00 -4.60
CA GLY A 101 5.54 -2.34 -5.69
C GLY A 101 5.92 -0.85 -5.77
N PRO A 102 4.98 0.07 -6.06
CA PRO A 102 5.24 1.50 -6.12
C PRO A 102 5.28 2.21 -4.75
N ASP A 103 5.34 1.48 -3.64
CA ASP A 103 5.21 2.04 -2.28
C ASP A 103 6.45 2.78 -1.75
N ILE A 104 6.84 3.87 -2.42
CA ILE A 104 7.86 4.78 -1.89
C ILE A 104 7.34 5.60 -0.70
N LEU A 105 6.02 5.82 -0.63
CA LEU A 105 5.38 6.66 0.38
C LEU A 105 5.68 6.18 1.81
N HIS A 106 5.40 4.91 2.11
CA HIS A 106 5.65 4.40 3.47
C HIS A 106 7.14 4.38 3.81
N ALA A 107 8.01 4.11 2.84
CA ALA A 107 9.45 4.12 3.05
C ALA A 107 9.97 5.53 3.39
N LEU A 108 9.48 6.58 2.73
CA LEU A 108 9.88 7.96 3.02
C LEU A 108 9.56 8.40 4.45
N TYR A 109 8.40 7.98 4.98
CA TYR A 109 7.97 8.32 6.34
C TYR A 109 8.56 7.38 7.39
N THR A 110 8.85 6.11 7.06
CA THR A 110 9.54 5.18 7.98
C THR A 110 11.02 5.52 8.11
N PHE A 111 11.65 6.05 7.06
CA PHE A 111 13.07 6.41 7.04
C PHE A 111 13.26 7.89 6.65
N PRO A 112 12.88 8.85 7.52
CA PRO A 112 12.88 10.28 7.19
C PRO A 112 14.28 10.89 7.00
N LYS A 113 15.35 10.14 7.27
CA LYS A 113 16.74 10.57 7.08
C LYS A 113 17.46 9.87 5.92
N ALA A 114 16.89 8.79 5.35
CA ALA A 114 17.54 8.02 4.29
C ALA A 114 17.58 8.79 2.96
N LYS A 115 18.59 8.54 2.14
CA LYS A 115 18.69 9.16 0.81
C LYS A 115 18.45 8.17 -0.32
N ASN A 116 18.77 6.89 -0.12
CA ASN A 116 18.75 5.91 -1.18
C ASN A 116 17.71 4.84 -0.91
N PHE A 117 16.75 4.69 -1.82
CA PHE A 117 15.68 3.70 -1.74
C PHE A 117 15.79 2.74 -2.91
N ILE A 118 15.84 1.43 -2.61
CA ILE A 118 15.92 0.35 -3.58
C ILE A 118 14.65 -0.46 -3.47
N LEU A 119 13.71 -0.21 -4.36
CA LEU A 119 12.40 -0.83 -4.43
C LEU A 119 12.42 -1.96 -5.46
N CYS A 120 11.60 -2.99 -5.24
CA CYS A 120 11.49 -4.11 -6.16
C CYS A 120 10.09 -4.70 -6.18
N GLY A 121 9.56 -4.95 -7.37
CA GLY A 121 8.25 -5.56 -7.59
C GLY A 121 8.17 -6.32 -8.91
N LEU A 122 6.97 -6.80 -9.25
CA LEU A 122 6.68 -7.46 -10.54
C LEU A 122 5.94 -6.54 -11.52
N GLU A 123 5.44 -5.42 -11.00
CA GLU A 123 4.70 -4.43 -11.74
C GLU A 123 5.60 -3.76 -12.79
N PRO A 124 5.06 -3.43 -13.98
CA PRO A 124 5.84 -2.72 -14.98
C PRO A 124 6.26 -1.33 -14.46
N VAL A 125 7.45 -0.88 -14.83
CA VAL A 125 7.87 0.51 -14.60
C VAL A 125 6.87 1.45 -15.28
N GLY A 126 6.58 1.16 -16.54
CA GLY A 126 5.68 1.91 -17.39
C GLY A 126 6.19 3.31 -17.75
N ASN A 127 5.29 4.14 -18.26
CA ASN A 127 5.60 5.49 -18.75
C ASN A 127 4.85 6.52 -17.95
N PHE A 128 5.49 7.67 -17.74
CA PHE A 128 4.80 8.81 -17.12
C PHE A 128 3.88 9.46 -18.18
N PRO A 129 2.59 9.71 -17.88
CA PRO A 129 1.67 10.32 -18.84
C PRO A 129 2.05 11.78 -19.12
N LYS A 130 1.88 12.23 -20.37
CA LYS A 130 2.05 13.64 -20.73
C LYS A 130 1.00 14.51 -20.03
N SER A 131 1.32 15.76 -19.72
CA SER A 131 0.38 16.73 -19.13
C SER A 131 -0.95 16.88 -19.89
N ASP A 132 -0.97 16.61 -21.20
CA ASP A 132 -2.15 16.66 -22.07
C ASP A 132 -3.34 15.81 -21.56
N ILE A 133 -3.09 14.76 -20.77
CA ILE A 133 -4.18 13.95 -20.16
C ILE A 133 -5.12 14.79 -19.28
N LEU A 134 -4.65 15.96 -18.81
CA LEU A 134 -5.41 16.87 -17.96
C LEU A 134 -6.14 17.97 -18.74
N ARG A 135 -5.90 18.11 -20.05
CA ARG A 135 -6.47 19.17 -20.89
C ARG A 135 -7.59 18.72 -21.82
N GLY A 136 -7.72 17.42 -22.06
CA GLY A 136 -8.70 16.85 -22.98
C GLY A 136 -10.04 16.45 -22.32
N GLU A 137 -10.97 15.96 -23.14
CA GLU A 137 -12.29 15.45 -22.72
C GLU A 137 -12.19 14.33 -21.68
N ASN A 138 -11.09 13.55 -21.70
CA ASN A 138 -10.82 12.45 -20.77
C ASN A 138 -10.23 12.90 -19.42
N SER A 139 -10.03 14.20 -19.19
CA SER A 139 -9.41 14.73 -17.97
C SER A 139 -10.20 14.36 -16.71
N THR A 140 -11.52 14.45 -16.74
CA THR A 140 -12.40 14.08 -15.61
C THR A 140 -12.20 12.62 -15.21
N GLN A 141 -12.26 11.70 -16.18
CA GLN A 141 -12.05 10.28 -15.96
C GLN A 141 -10.63 10.01 -15.42
N SER A 142 -9.62 10.64 -16.02
CA SER A 142 -8.22 10.48 -15.61
C SER A 142 -7.99 10.92 -14.16
N LEU A 143 -8.63 12.01 -13.73
CA LEU A 143 -8.58 12.51 -12.36
C LEU A 143 -9.38 11.63 -11.38
N GLU A 144 -10.46 11.01 -11.83
CA GLU A 144 -11.24 10.02 -11.05
C GLU A 144 -10.45 8.74 -10.80
N GLU A 145 -9.79 8.22 -11.82
CA GLU A 145 -8.95 7.02 -11.72
C GLU A 145 -7.81 7.22 -10.71
N ILE A 146 -7.12 8.36 -10.72
CA ILE A 146 -6.09 8.67 -9.72
C ILE A 146 -6.65 8.71 -8.31
N ARG A 147 -7.83 9.32 -8.13
CA ARG A 147 -8.48 9.36 -6.81
C ARG A 147 -8.76 7.95 -6.31
N LYS A 148 -9.24 7.05 -7.17
CA LYS A 148 -9.48 5.63 -6.84
C LYS A 148 -8.18 4.91 -6.47
N ILE A 149 -7.14 5.01 -7.31
CA ILE A 149 -5.82 4.39 -7.07
C ILE A 149 -5.23 4.85 -5.72
N LEU A 150 -5.29 6.15 -5.45
CA LEU A 150 -4.83 6.70 -4.17
C LEU A 150 -5.71 6.26 -3.02
N GLU A 151 -7.03 6.32 -3.15
CA GLU A 151 -7.92 5.89 -2.08
C GLU A 151 -7.65 4.44 -1.70
N GLU A 152 -7.49 3.53 -2.65
CA GLU A 152 -7.16 2.14 -2.36
C GLU A 152 -5.79 1.98 -1.71
N SER A 153 -4.76 2.65 -2.26
CA SER A 153 -3.41 2.57 -1.70
C SER A 153 -3.31 3.13 -0.28
N LEU A 154 -3.92 4.29 -0.05
CA LEU A 154 -3.92 4.98 1.24
C LEU A 154 -4.88 4.27 2.23
N ARG A 155 -6.00 3.71 1.78
CA ARG A 155 -6.95 3.01 2.66
C ARG A 155 -6.42 1.66 3.11
N PHE A 156 -5.84 0.87 2.22
CA PHE A 156 -5.42 -0.49 2.58
C PHE A 156 -4.00 -0.58 3.12
N SER A 157 -3.17 0.47 3.04
CA SER A 157 -1.76 0.44 3.47
C SER A 157 -0.93 -0.64 2.75
N PHE A 158 -1.49 -1.27 1.71
CA PHE A 158 -0.83 -2.25 0.85
C PHE A 158 -1.55 -2.33 -0.50
N PHE A 159 -0.83 -2.92 -1.45
CA PHE A 159 -1.19 -3.07 -2.84
C PHE A 159 -1.61 -4.53 -3.11
N LYS A 160 -2.74 -4.79 -3.78
CA LYS A 160 -3.19 -6.16 -4.13
C LYS A 160 -2.62 -6.59 -5.49
N THR A 161 -1.72 -7.58 -5.48
CA THR A 161 -0.87 -7.98 -6.63
C THR A 161 -1.59 -8.59 -7.84
N LYS A 162 -2.73 -9.27 -7.66
CA LYS A 162 -3.49 -9.84 -8.80
C LYS A 162 -4.30 -8.79 -9.57
N ASP A 163 -4.87 -7.84 -8.84
CA ASP A 163 -5.69 -6.77 -9.40
C ASP A 163 -4.81 -5.68 -10.04
N MET A 164 -3.68 -5.35 -9.41
CA MET A 164 -2.77 -4.30 -9.90
C MET A 164 -2.12 -4.56 -11.26
N ARG A 165 -1.69 -5.79 -11.58
CA ARG A 165 -1.08 -6.02 -12.90
C ARG A 165 -2.08 -5.72 -14.02
N THR A 166 -3.35 -6.08 -13.78
CA THR A 166 -4.43 -5.89 -14.74
C THR A 166 -4.85 -4.41 -14.78
N GLU A 167 -5.00 -3.77 -13.62
CA GLU A 167 -5.37 -2.34 -13.48
C GLU A 167 -4.29 -1.41 -14.03
N LEU A 168 -3.02 -1.62 -13.68
CA LEU A 168 -1.89 -0.83 -14.19
C LEU A 168 -1.60 -1.10 -15.67
N SER A 169 -2.04 -2.23 -16.23
CA SER A 169 -1.84 -2.50 -17.67
C SER A 169 -2.93 -1.89 -18.56
N LYS A 170 -4.08 -1.51 -17.99
CA LYS A 170 -5.27 -1.03 -18.72
C LYS A 170 -5.61 0.44 -18.44
N SER A 171 -4.93 1.08 -17.47
CA SER A 171 -5.15 2.48 -17.08
C SER A 171 -4.30 3.46 -17.88
N PHE A 172 -4.73 4.73 -17.96
CA PHE A 172 -3.92 5.87 -18.38
C PHE A 172 -2.58 5.97 -17.61
N TYR A 173 -2.53 5.41 -16.40
CA TYR A 173 -1.36 5.37 -15.54
C TYR A 173 -0.71 3.99 -15.62
N ASN A 174 -0.04 3.74 -16.75
CA ASN A 174 0.65 2.49 -16.99
C ASN A 174 1.89 2.38 -16.10
N GLY A 175 1.86 1.44 -15.15
CA GLY A 175 3.01 1.04 -14.34
C GLY A 175 3.22 1.81 -13.04
N THR A 176 4.38 1.57 -12.40
CA THR A 176 4.71 2.08 -11.07
C THR A 176 5.24 3.51 -11.06
N LEU A 177 5.83 3.96 -12.17
CA LEU A 177 6.47 5.28 -12.25
C LEU A 177 5.48 6.43 -11.95
N PRO A 178 4.29 6.52 -12.58
CA PRO A 178 3.32 7.57 -12.26
C PRO A 178 2.94 7.60 -10.77
N ILE A 179 2.74 6.43 -10.15
CA ILE A 179 2.35 6.31 -8.75
C ILE A 179 3.49 6.74 -7.80
N MET A 180 4.73 6.35 -8.10
CA MET A 180 5.87 6.80 -7.30
C MET A 180 6.07 8.31 -7.37
N CYS A 181 5.95 8.91 -8.56
CA CYS A 181 6.01 10.37 -8.74
C CYS A 181 4.88 11.08 -8.01
N LEU A 182 3.65 10.57 -8.09
CA LEU A 182 2.50 11.05 -7.33
C LEU A 182 2.74 11.04 -5.81
N PHE A 183 3.32 9.96 -5.28
CA PHE A 183 3.68 9.86 -3.87
C PHE A 183 4.81 10.78 -3.44
N LEU A 184 5.80 10.99 -4.31
CA LEU A 184 6.88 11.95 -4.09
C LEU A 184 6.31 13.38 -4.03
N SER A 185 5.55 13.81 -5.04
CA SER A 185 4.93 15.14 -5.06
C SER A 185 3.97 15.36 -3.90
N GLY A 186 3.09 14.41 -3.60
CA GLY A 186 2.19 14.47 -2.44
C GLY A 186 2.91 14.52 -1.08
N SER A 187 4.19 14.13 -1.05
CA SER A 187 5.08 14.19 0.12
C SER A 187 5.99 15.43 0.14
N GLY A 188 5.78 16.42 -0.73
CA GLY A 188 6.55 17.66 -0.77
C GLY A 188 7.88 17.55 -1.51
N PHE A 189 8.04 16.54 -2.38
CA PHE A 189 9.21 16.42 -3.25
C PHE A 189 8.94 16.98 -4.64
N THR A 190 9.95 17.65 -5.17
CA THR A 190 10.06 18.05 -6.58
C THR A 190 10.84 16.99 -7.33
N ILE A 191 10.32 16.46 -8.42
CA ILE A 191 11.04 15.55 -9.31
C ILE A 191 12.11 16.34 -10.06
N LYS A 192 13.34 15.81 -10.10
CA LYS A 192 14.50 16.47 -10.71
C LYS A 192 15.18 15.68 -11.79
N ASP A 193 15.04 14.36 -11.76
CA ASP A 193 15.51 13.52 -12.85
C ASP A 193 14.76 12.18 -12.85
N ILE A 194 14.59 11.61 -14.04
CA ILE A 194 14.05 10.27 -14.27
C ILE A 194 14.90 9.64 -15.37
N ASN A 195 15.62 8.58 -14.99
CA ASN A 195 16.41 7.78 -15.93
C ASN A 195 15.87 6.36 -15.96
N TYR A 196 15.48 5.90 -17.13
CA TYR A 196 15.26 4.49 -17.35
C TYR A 196 16.60 3.77 -17.34
N ILE A 197 16.67 2.68 -16.59
CA ILE A 197 17.92 1.98 -16.36
C ILE A 197 17.76 0.49 -16.65
N LYS A 198 18.85 -0.13 -17.08
CA LYS A 198 18.97 -1.56 -17.27
C LYS A 198 19.84 -2.14 -16.18
N LEU A 199 19.32 -3.16 -15.50
CA LEU A 199 20.10 -4.03 -14.63
C LEU A 199 20.75 -5.12 -15.47
N ASN A 200 22.09 -5.17 -15.44
CA ASN A 200 22.87 -6.17 -16.14
C ASN A 200 23.04 -7.44 -15.27
N LYS A 201 23.32 -8.58 -15.91
CA LYS A 201 23.49 -9.88 -15.24
C LYS A 201 24.69 -9.93 -14.26
N ASP A 202 25.62 -9.00 -14.38
CA ASP A 202 26.75 -8.84 -13.48
C ASP A 202 26.42 -7.97 -12.24
N GLY A 203 25.23 -7.37 -12.19
CA GLY A 203 24.79 -6.48 -11.11
C GLY A 203 25.07 -5.00 -11.36
N THR A 204 25.64 -4.64 -12.51
CA THR A 204 25.85 -3.23 -12.90
C THR A 204 24.57 -2.59 -13.44
N ILE A 205 24.50 -1.26 -13.36
CA ILE A 205 23.40 -0.47 -13.92
C ILE A 205 23.94 0.29 -15.13
N SER A 206 23.23 0.18 -16.27
CA SER A 206 23.46 1.00 -17.45
C SER A 206 22.26 1.92 -17.69
N GLU A 207 22.53 3.18 -18.04
CA GLU A 207 21.49 4.10 -18.49
C GLU A 207 21.02 3.69 -19.89
N LEU A 208 19.71 3.76 -20.10
CA LEU A 208 19.11 3.49 -21.40
C LEU A 208 18.90 4.83 -22.11
N GLN A 209 19.42 4.92 -23.33
CA GLN A 209 19.25 6.12 -24.18
C GLN A 209 17.81 6.22 -24.73
N ASP A 210 17.10 5.10 -24.83
CA ASP A 210 15.71 5.06 -25.31
C ASP A 210 14.71 4.75 -24.18
N PRO A 211 13.88 5.74 -23.77
CA PRO A 211 12.84 5.57 -22.75
C PRO A 211 11.69 4.65 -23.18
N HIS A 212 11.58 4.30 -24.48
CA HIS A 212 10.52 3.43 -25.01
C HIS A 212 10.88 1.93 -25.06
N SER A 213 12.13 1.56 -24.77
CA SER A 213 12.49 0.15 -24.64
C SER A 213 11.80 -0.49 -23.43
N SER A 214 11.57 -1.81 -23.45
CA SER A 214 10.93 -2.55 -22.35
C SER A 214 11.76 -2.43 -21.06
N ASN A 215 11.50 -1.39 -20.28
CA ASN A 215 12.34 -1.03 -19.15
C ASN A 215 11.93 -1.79 -17.89
N ASN A 216 12.88 -2.58 -17.38
CA ASN A 216 12.70 -3.32 -16.13
C ASN A 216 13.18 -2.54 -14.90
N ALA A 217 13.68 -1.31 -15.04
CA ALA A 217 14.02 -0.47 -13.90
C ALA A 217 14.00 1.04 -14.23
N VAL A 218 13.83 1.86 -13.19
CA VAL A 218 13.86 3.32 -13.27
C VAL A 218 14.56 3.89 -12.04
N ARG A 219 15.27 5.00 -12.25
CA ARG A 219 15.87 5.84 -11.21
C ARG A 219 15.17 7.19 -11.21
N ILE A 220 14.68 7.60 -10.05
CA ILE A 220 14.05 8.91 -9.84
C ILE A 220 14.90 9.69 -8.83
N LYS A 221 15.32 10.88 -9.22
CA LYS A 221 15.94 11.86 -8.31
C LYS A 221 14.88 12.88 -7.94
N ALA A 222 14.70 13.13 -6.65
CA ALA A 222 13.74 14.11 -6.16
C ALA A 222 14.28 14.91 -4.97
N ILE A 223 13.86 16.15 -4.82
CA ILE A 223 14.31 17.07 -3.75
C ILE A 223 13.10 17.56 -2.97
N HIS A 224 13.08 17.31 -1.66
CA HIS A 224 12.07 17.86 -0.76
C HIS A 224 12.25 19.36 -0.60
N GLU A 225 11.17 20.07 -0.28
CA GLU A 225 11.15 21.51 0.09
C GLU A 225 12.16 21.92 1.17
N ASN A 226 12.69 20.97 1.95
CA ASN A 226 13.67 21.23 3.02
C ASN A 226 15.12 20.96 2.56
N GLY A 227 15.35 20.78 1.26
CA GLY A 227 16.65 20.48 0.67
C GLY A 227 17.06 19.00 0.74
N ARG A 228 16.24 18.10 1.30
CA ARG A 228 16.54 16.67 1.30
C ARG A 228 16.40 16.09 -0.09
N GLU A 229 17.53 15.70 -0.68
CA GLU A 229 17.57 14.90 -1.90
C GLU A 229 17.34 13.41 -1.59
N VAL A 230 16.55 12.74 -2.42
CA VAL A 230 16.36 11.28 -2.41
C VAL A 230 16.58 10.70 -3.81
N LEU A 231 17.11 9.48 -3.84
CA LEU A 231 17.29 8.66 -5.02
C LEU A 231 16.47 7.38 -4.87
N VAL A 232 15.49 7.19 -5.75
CA VAL A 232 14.60 6.04 -5.75
C VAL A 232 14.91 5.17 -6.96
N ASN A 233 15.44 3.97 -6.74
CA ASN A 233 15.64 2.98 -7.79
C ASN A 233 14.55 1.90 -7.65
N TYR A 234 13.70 1.74 -8.66
CA TYR A 234 12.72 0.66 -8.71
C TYR A 234 13.14 -0.37 -9.76
N PHE A 235 13.10 -1.65 -9.37
CA PHE A 235 13.41 -2.78 -10.25
C PHE A 235 12.20 -3.70 -10.38
N ARG A 236 11.73 -3.88 -11.61
CA ARG A 236 10.83 -4.96 -11.99
C ARG A 236 11.63 -6.23 -12.19
N THR A 237 11.65 -7.10 -11.18
CA THR A 237 12.35 -8.39 -11.27
C THR A 237 11.66 -9.44 -10.41
N ASN A 238 11.61 -10.66 -10.92
CA ASN A 238 11.24 -11.80 -10.09
C ASN A 238 12.41 -12.12 -9.15
N ILE A 239 12.14 -12.06 -7.84
CA ILE A 239 13.13 -12.29 -6.79
C ILE A 239 13.02 -13.66 -6.10
N SER A 240 12.28 -14.60 -6.71
CA SER A 240 12.34 -16.00 -6.28
C SER A 240 13.71 -16.60 -6.60
N ASP A 241 14.05 -17.65 -5.87
CA ASP A 241 15.33 -18.34 -6.00
C ASP A 241 15.58 -18.77 -7.46
N GLY A 242 16.82 -18.59 -7.91
CA GLY A 242 17.24 -18.84 -9.29
C GLY A 242 16.93 -17.70 -10.27
N PHE A 243 15.74 -17.07 -10.19
CA PHE A 243 15.43 -15.90 -11.02
C PHE A 243 16.19 -14.65 -10.56
N ILE A 244 16.30 -14.43 -9.25
CA ILE A 244 17.05 -13.29 -8.67
C ILE A 244 18.55 -13.30 -9.05
N LEU A 245 19.13 -14.49 -9.19
CA LEU A 245 20.52 -14.67 -9.63
C LEU A 245 20.66 -14.36 -11.12
N LYS A 246 19.76 -14.90 -11.94
CA LYS A 246 19.76 -14.71 -13.40
C LYS A 246 19.53 -13.26 -13.81
N SER A 247 18.79 -12.49 -13.01
CA SER A 247 18.52 -11.08 -13.28
C SER A 247 19.70 -10.15 -12.95
N GLY A 248 20.69 -10.61 -12.17
CA GLY A 248 21.77 -9.77 -11.64
C GLY A 248 21.36 -8.94 -10.42
N PHE A 249 20.11 -9.04 -9.95
CA PHE A 249 19.60 -8.19 -8.87
C PHE A 249 20.28 -8.49 -7.53
N LEU A 250 20.56 -9.75 -7.24
CA LEU A 250 21.28 -10.11 -6.02
C LEU A 250 22.69 -9.50 -6.01
N LYS A 251 23.43 -9.61 -7.13
CA LYS A 251 24.77 -9.00 -7.28
C LYS A 251 24.73 -7.48 -7.13
N TYR A 252 23.71 -6.84 -7.69
CA TYR A 252 23.48 -5.40 -7.46
C TYR A 252 23.31 -5.10 -5.96
N LEU A 253 22.44 -5.83 -5.26
CA LEU A 253 22.22 -5.62 -3.83
C LEU A 253 23.46 -5.89 -2.97
N GLU A 254 24.33 -6.81 -3.39
CA GLU A 254 25.62 -7.13 -2.77
C GLU A 254 26.67 -6.02 -3.00
N SER A 255 26.62 -5.32 -4.14
CA SER A 255 27.49 -4.16 -4.41
C SER A 255 27.17 -2.94 -3.54
N ILE A 256 25.96 -2.89 -2.97
CA ILE A 256 25.51 -1.80 -2.10
C ILE A 256 25.95 -2.06 -0.65
N PRO A 257 26.48 -1.05 0.07
CA PRO A 257 26.82 -1.20 1.48
C PRO A 257 25.67 -1.74 2.34
N LYS A 258 26.00 -2.32 3.51
CA LYS A 258 24.98 -2.72 4.49
C LYS A 258 24.11 -1.52 4.85
N GLY A 259 22.81 -1.75 4.93
CA GLY A 259 21.80 -0.70 5.17
C GLY A 259 20.61 -1.27 5.91
N ARG A 260 19.46 -0.60 5.88
CA ARG A 260 18.23 -1.16 6.45
C ARG A 260 17.42 -1.86 5.39
N SER A 261 16.62 -2.81 5.85
CA SER A 261 15.61 -3.43 5.02
C SER A 261 14.22 -3.13 5.57
N TYR A 262 13.29 -2.90 4.65
CA TYR A 262 11.89 -2.71 4.94
C TYR A 262 11.07 -3.73 4.17
N VAL A 263 10.13 -4.39 4.84
CA VAL A 263 9.30 -5.41 4.23
C VAL A 263 7.87 -5.20 4.73
N LYS A 264 6.93 -4.98 3.82
CA LYS A 264 5.53 -4.75 4.21
C LYS A 264 4.60 -5.48 3.26
N ALA A 265 3.62 -6.20 3.81
CA ALA A 265 2.61 -6.93 3.06
C ALA A 265 3.21 -7.78 1.91
N ALA A 266 4.26 -8.53 2.23
CA ALA A 266 5.11 -9.23 1.27
C ALA A 266 4.58 -10.63 0.88
N SER A 267 3.26 -10.84 0.95
CA SER A 267 2.58 -12.09 0.58
C SER A 267 3.17 -13.36 1.23
N TYR A 268 3.83 -13.21 2.39
CA TYR A 268 4.51 -14.29 3.12
C TYR A 268 5.52 -15.06 2.26
N LEU A 269 6.05 -14.45 1.19
CA LEU A 269 6.88 -15.15 0.20
C LEU A 269 8.17 -15.69 0.83
N MET A 270 8.78 -14.93 1.74
CA MET A 270 9.97 -15.35 2.48
C MET A 270 9.72 -16.41 3.56
N HIS A 271 8.47 -16.83 3.79
CA HIS A 271 8.17 -18.04 4.57
C HIS A 271 8.47 -19.31 3.78
N LYS A 272 8.48 -19.22 2.45
CA LYS A 272 8.66 -20.34 1.54
C LYS A 272 10.15 -20.62 1.31
N SER A 273 10.47 -21.87 0.96
CA SER A 273 11.85 -22.30 0.71
C SER A 273 12.47 -21.61 -0.50
N TYR A 274 11.69 -21.40 -1.57
CA TYR A 274 12.12 -20.81 -2.84
C TYR A 274 12.22 -19.26 -2.86
N PHE A 275 12.26 -18.63 -1.70
CA PHE A 275 12.64 -17.22 -1.52
C PHE A 275 13.79 -17.10 -0.50
N SER A 276 14.60 -18.16 -0.37
CA SER A 276 15.71 -18.20 0.58
C SER A 276 16.83 -17.23 0.23
N GLN A 277 17.08 -16.96 -1.05
CA GLN A 277 18.19 -16.12 -1.50
C GLN A 277 18.00 -14.67 -1.07
N ILE A 278 16.82 -14.10 -1.35
CA ILE A 278 16.50 -12.75 -0.87
C ILE A 278 16.42 -12.70 0.66
N ARG A 279 15.80 -13.70 1.31
CA ARG A 279 15.73 -13.77 2.79
C ARG A 279 17.11 -13.74 3.43
N ASN A 280 18.02 -14.58 2.95
CA ASN A 280 19.38 -14.70 3.46
C ASN A 280 20.16 -13.41 3.21
N HIS A 281 20.01 -12.78 2.04
CA HIS A 281 20.61 -11.49 1.74
C HIS A 281 20.17 -10.40 2.73
N LEU A 282 18.88 -10.30 3.02
CA LEU A 282 18.41 -9.32 4.01
C LEU A 282 19.01 -9.62 5.40
N LEU A 283 19.10 -10.88 5.82
CA LEU A 283 19.71 -11.27 7.09
C LEU A 283 21.23 -11.02 7.15
N SER A 284 21.96 -11.11 6.04
CA SER A 284 23.42 -10.90 6.02
C SER A 284 23.81 -9.43 5.81
N ASN A 285 23.01 -8.67 5.06
CA ASN A 285 23.36 -7.34 4.58
C ASN A 285 22.53 -6.20 5.20
N SER A 286 21.71 -6.51 6.21
CA SER A 286 20.96 -5.48 6.94
C SER A 286 21.57 -5.15 8.30
N THR A 287 21.58 -3.86 8.65
CA THR A 287 21.84 -3.37 10.01
C THR A 287 20.56 -3.38 10.86
N ALA A 288 19.40 -3.21 10.22
CA ALA A 288 18.11 -3.47 10.81
C ALA A 288 17.10 -3.93 9.75
N ILE A 289 16.13 -4.74 10.15
CA ILE A 289 15.00 -5.19 9.32
C ILE A 289 13.72 -4.75 10.02
N ILE A 290 12.94 -3.92 9.34
CA ILE A 290 11.63 -3.45 9.79
C ILE A 290 10.58 -4.17 8.97
N GLN A 291 9.71 -4.96 9.61
CA GLN A 291 8.76 -5.78 8.88
C GLN A 291 7.48 -6.08 9.64
N ASP A 292 6.37 -6.33 8.94
CA ASP A 292 5.22 -7.02 9.53
C ASP A 292 5.40 -8.56 9.46
N ASP A 293 4.40 -9.32 9.91
CA ASP A 293 4.45 -10.78 10.00
C ASP A 293 4.57 -11.49 8.64
N SER A 294 4.24 -10.81 7.55
CA SER A 294 4.41 -11.30 6.18
C SER A 294 5.86 -11.29 5.68
N GLY A 295 6.80 -10.73 6.46
CA GLY A 295 8.21 -10.72 6.14
C GLY A 295 8.93 -12.03 6.42
N ILE A 296 10.16 -11.94 6.94
CA ILE A 296 10.99 -13.09 7.32
C ILE A 296 10.41 -13.75 8.59
N PRO A 297 10.14 -15.06 8.60
CA PRO A 297 9.72 -15.78 9.80
C PRO A 297 10.73 -15.68 10.94
N MET A 298 10.24 -15.66 12.19
CA MET A 298 11.09 -15.51 13.38
C MET A 298 12.16 -16.61 13.49
N ARG A 299 11.82 -17.84 13.11
CA ARG A 299 12.74 -18.99 13.09
C ARG A 299 14.02 -18.81 12.26
N HIS A 300 14.07 -17.81 11.37
CA HIS A 300 15.27 -17.53 10.56
C HIS A 300 16.18 -16.46 11.19
N PHE A 301 15.75 -15.78 12.24
CA PHE A 301 16.59 -14.83 12.96
C PHE A 301 17.43 -15.56 14.01
N ASN A 302 18.75 -15.47 13.90
CA ASN A 302 19.64 -15.92 14.96
C ASN A 302 19.53 -14.98 16.17
N GLN A 303 18.99 -15.46 17.28
CA GLN A 303 18.76 -14.69 18.51
C GLN A 303 20.05 -14.13 19.13
N THR A 304 21.22 -14.71 18.84
CA THR A 304 22.51 -14.18 19.31
C THR A 304 23.01 -13.00 18.47
N SER A 305 22.53 -12.87 17.22
CA SER A 305 22.95 -11.85 16.27
C SER A 305 21.91 -10.75 16.06
N TRP A 306 20.67 -10.95 16.53
CA TRP A 306 19.56 -10.05 16.29
C TRP A 306 18.82 -9.73 17.58
N GLN A 307 18.66 -8.44 17.86
CA GLN A 307 17.77 -7.94 18.90
C GLN A 307 16.42 -7.59 18.28
N MET A 308 15.36 -8.24 18.75
CA MET A 308 14.01 -8.06 18.23
C MET A 308 13.21 -7.13 19.14
N LYS A 309 12.41 -6.25 18.53
CA LYS A 309 11.44 -5.38 19.21
C LYS A 309 10.09 -5.53 18.52
N TYR A 310 9.03 -5.69 19.31
CA TYR A 310 7.69 -6.00 18.83
C TYR A 310 6.74 -4.84 19.11
N PHE A 311 5.91 -4.51 18.12
CA PHE A 311 4.96 -3.42 18.20
C PHE A 311 3.60 -3.81 17.62
N GLY A 312 2.52 -3.48 18.33
CA GLY A 312 1.14 -3.71 17.90
C GLY A 312 0.60 -5.07 18.35
N THR A 313 -0.22 -5.68 17.51
CA THR A 313 -0.96 -6.90 17.85
C THR A 313 -0.79 -7.93 16.76
N TYR A 314 -0.16 -9.06 17.08
CA TYR A 314 -0.17 -10.24 16.20
C TYR A 314 -1.17 -11.25 16.77
N THR A 315 -2.19 -11.62 15.98
CA THR A 315 -3.16 -12.66 16.36
C THR A 315 -3.03 -13.89 15.49
N LYS A 316 -3.18 -13.71 14.19
CA LYS A 316 -2.94 -14.67 13.10
C LYS A 316 -2.84 -13.91 11.78
N PRO A 317 -2.24 -14.48 10.73
CA PRO A 317 -2.35 -13.95 9.38
C PRO A 317 -3.81 -13.70 8.95
N ILE A 318 -4.00 -12.93 7.88
CA ILE A 318 -5.30 -12.90 7.19
C ILE A 318 -5.63 -14.28 6.61
N GLU A 319 -6.90 -14.55 6.31
CA GLU A 319 -7.36 -15.87 5.88
C GLU A 319 -6.57 -16.42 4.67
N LEU A 320 -6.25 -15.57 3.70
CA LEU A 320 -5.45 -15.93 2.52
C LEU A 320 -4.06 -16.52 2.86
N PHE A 321 -3.52 -16.21 4.04
CA PHE A 321 -2.17 -16.58 4.47
C PHE A 321 -2.15 -17.34 5.81
N GLN A 322 -3.28 -17.95 6.19
CA GLN A 322 -3.43 -18.58 7.51
C GLN A 322 -2.39 -19.67 7.81
N ASP A 323 -1.89 -20.37 6.78
CA ASP A 323 -0.86 -21.42 6.89
C ASP A 323 0.52 -20.90 7.32
N HIS A 324 0.68 -19.58 7.38
CA HIS A 324 1.91 -18.90 7.82
C HIS A 324 1.84 -18.41 9.27
N TYR A 325 0.91 -18.96 10.05
CA TYR A 325 0.81 -18.68 11.48
C TYR A 325 2.10 -19.07 12.24
N GLN A 326 2.53 -18.21 13.15
CA GLN A 326 3.73 -18.40 13.97
C GLN A 326 3.32 -18.40 15.45
N PRO A 327 3.15 -19.57 16.10
CA PRO A 327 2.69 -19.65 17.49
C PRO A 327 3.64 -18.91 18.44
N ASP A 328 4.96 -19.10 18.27
CA ASP A 328 5.96 -18.42 19.10
C ASP A 328 5.87 -16.89 18.98
N LEU A 329 5.60 -16.39 17.77
CA LEU A 329 5.39 -14.95 17.55
C LEU A 329 4.15 -14.47 18.30
N ARG A 330 3.07 -15.26 18.35
CA ARG A 330 1.86 -14.90 19.09
C ARG A 330 2.14 -14.75 20.58
N ASP A 331 2.93 -15.64 21.15
CA ASP A 331 3.22 -15.59 22.58
C ASP A 331 4.16 -14.44 22.94
N VAL A 332 5.17 -14.18 22.11
CA VAL A 332 6.03 -12.99 22.26
C VAL A 332 5.22 -11.69 22.18
N TYR A 333 4.27 -11.58 21.24
CA TYR A 333 3.43 -10.38 21.14
C TYR A 333 2.51 -10.17 22.36
N LYS A 334 2.06 -11.24 23.03
CA LYS A 334 1.28 -11.11 24.26
C LYS A 334 2.12 -10.58 25.43
N GLN A 335 3.41 -10.90 25.45
CA GLN A 335 4.29 -10.63 26.59
C GLN A 335 5.10 -9.33 26.43
N GLU A 336 5.61 -9.05 25.23
CA GLU A 336 6.66 -8.04 25.01
C GLU A 336 6.24 -6.88 24.09
N SER A 337 5.06 -6.97 23.44
CA SER A 337 4.67 -5.99 22.43
C SER A 337 4.41 -4.61 23.00
N GLN A 338 4.95 -3.58 22.33
CA GLN A 338 4.68 -2.19 22.61
C GLN A 338 3.55 -1.65 21.73
N ARG A 339 2.93 -0.54 22.11
CA ARG A 339 1.88 0.11 21.31
C ARG A 339 2.41 0.54 19.93
N LEU A 340 1.68 0.17 18.86
CA LEU A 340 1.87 0.69 17.51
C LEU A 340 0.80 1.76 17.21
N PRO A 341 1.17 3.03 16.96
CA PRO A 341 0.20 4.12 16.87
C PRO A 341 -0.47 4.27 15.49
N PHE A 342 -0.13 3.41 14.53
CA PHE A 342 -0.57 3.47 13.13
C PHE A 342 -0.91 2.09 12.58
N GLY A 343 -1.43 2.08 11.35
CA GLY A 343 -1.85 0.90 10.62
C GLY A 343 -0.83 0.47 9.56
N THR A 344 -0.49 -0.82 9.48
CA THR A 344 0.47 -1.33 8.49
C THR A 344 0.25 -2.81 8.17
N GLY A 345 0.87 -3.28 7.08
CA GLY A 345 0.77 -4.66 6.59
C GLY A 345 -0.67 -5.04 6.20
N TYR A 346 -0.93 -6.35 6.11
CA TYR A 346 -2.27 -6.85 5.74
C TYR A 346 -3.36 -6.51 6.75
N ARG A 347 -3.01 -6.39 8.04
CA ARG A 347 -3.92 -5.95 9.11
C ARG A 347 -3.83 -4.44 9.32
N TRP A 348 -3.97 -3.67 8.26
CA TRP A 348 -3.74 -2.22 8.21
C TRP A 348 -4.59 -1.36 9.15
N ARG A 349 -5.65 -1.88 9.79
CA ARG A 349 -6.43 -1.10 10.75
C ARG A 349 -5.60 -0.86 12.01
N LYS A 350 -5.56 0.40 12.45
CA LYS A 350 -4.87 0.79 13.70
C LYS A 350 -5.35 -0.08 14.87
N GLY A 351 -4.40 -0.60 15.65
CA GLY A 351 -4.66 -1.52 16.77
C GLY A 351 -4.73 -3.01 16.38
N GLN A 352 -4.80 -3.33 15.08
CA GLN A 352 -4.80 -4.71 14.57
C GLN A 352 -3.49 -5.10 13.88
N SER A 353 -2.68 -4.11 13.49
CA SER A 353 -1.40 -4.33 12.81
C SER A 353 -0.32 -4.78 13.79
N ASN A 354 0.67 -5.47 13.25
CA ASN A 354 1.91 -5.77 13.95
C ASN A 354 3.11 -5.24 13.15
N LEU A 355 4.19 -4.92 13.86
CA LEU A 355 5.46 -4.53 13.29
C LEU A 355 6.60 -5.06 14.16
N ILE A 356 7.64 -5.55 13.53
CA ILE A 356 8.84 -6.11 14.12
C ILE A 356 10.01 -5.24 13.68
N VAL A 357 10.84 -4.83 14.63
CA VAL A 357 12.13 -4.20 14.36
C VAL A 357 13.22 -5.15 14.84
N ALA A 358 13.93 -5.74 13.89
CA ALA A 358 15.12 -6.55 14.14
C ALA A 358 16.35 -5.68 13.97
N GLU A 359 17.15 -5.48 15.01
CA GLU A 359 18.42 -4.75 14.93
C GLU A 359 19.58 -5.73 15.05
N TYR A 360 20.55 -5.64 14.12
CA TYR A 360 21.70 -6.52 14.14
C TYR A 360 22.65 -6.13 15.28
N LEU A 361 22.93 -7.09 16.16
CA LEU A 361 23.89 -6.93 17.25
C LEU A 361 25.29 -7.04 16.67
N LYS A 362 26.07 -5.95 16.70
CA LYS A 362 27.51 -6.04 16.43
C LYS A 362 28.14 -6.95 17.48
N ILE A 363 28.58 -8.15 17.08
CA ILE A 363 29.35 -9.06 17.92
C ILE A 363 30.58 -8.28 18.43
N GLY A 364 30.67 -8.08 19.74
CA GLY A 364 31.74 -7.30 20.40
C GLY A 364 31.31 -6.30 21.47
N LYS A 365 30.00 -6.08 21.72
CA LYS A 365 29.52 -5.39 22.93
C LYS A 365 28.42 -6.21 23.59
N ALA A 366 28.73 -6.77 24.75
CA ALA A 366 27.75 -7.47 25.59
C ALA A 366 26.50 -6.59 25.80
N PRO A 367 25.28 -7.13 25.65
CA PRO A 367 24.09 -6.38 25.98
C PRO A 367 24.08 -6.07 27.49
N ARG A 368 24.08 -4.79 27.84
CA ARG A 368 23.78 -4.35 29.21
C ARG A 368 22.35 -4.80 29.52
N ALA A 369 22.21 -5.75 30.43
CA ALA A 369 20.94 -6.13 31.01
C ALA A 369 20.35 -4.91 31.73
N THR A 370 19.20 -4.42 31.27
CA THR A 370 18.38 -3.49 32.05
C THR A 370 17.18 -4.26 32.57
N LEU A 371 17.27 -4.75 33.80
CA LEU A 371 16.14 -5.20 34.60
C LEU A 371 15.20 -4.01 34.81
N VAL A 372 13.95 -4.09 34.33
CA VAL A 372 12.91 -3.14 34.70
C VAL A 372 11.91 -3.85 35.60
N ALA A 373 11.88 -3.40 36.85
CA ALA A 373 11.02 -3.89 37.91
C ALA A 373 9.52 -3.74 37.56
N LYS A 374 8.76 -4.78 37.92
CA LYS A 374 7.32 -4.93 37.76
C LYS A 374 6.60 -3.99 38.73
N LYS A 375 5.79 -3.04 38.24
CA LYS A 375 4.88 -2.24 39.07
C LYS A 375 3.44 -2.73 38.87
N ILE A 376 2.89 -3.33 39.92
CA ILE A 376 1.49 -3.77 40.03
C ILE A 376 0.64 -2.55 40.37
N ILE A 377 -0.45 -2.29 39.64
CA ILE A 377 -1.49 -1.33 40.04
C ILE A 377 -2.86 -2.00 39.87
N SER A 378 -3.67 -1.85 40.93
CA SER A 378 -4.96 -2.46 41.21
C SER A 378 -6.14 -1.84 40.46
N LYS A 379 -7.21 -2.65 40.34
CA LYS A 379 -8.54 -2.31 39.80
C LYS A 379 -9.21 -1.16 40.56
N LYS A 380 -10.00 -0.35 39.85
CA LYS A 380 -11.17 0.34 40.42
C LYS A 380 -12.32 0.46 39.41
N GLU A 381 -13.52 0.51 39.98
CA GLU A 381 -14.84 0.23 39.41
C GLU A 381 -15.54 1.37 38.65
N LYS A 382 -16.67 0.99 38.04
CA LYS A 382 -17.61 1.68 37.15
C LYS A 382 -18.33 2.89 37.76
N ASN A 383 -18.80 3.79 36.89
CA ASN A 383 -20.02 4.59 37.07
C ASN A 383 -20.77 4.81 35.73
N ILE A 384 -22.07 5.07 35.87
CA ILE A 384 -23.26 4.89 34.98
C ILE A 384 -23.46 6.05 33.96
N PRO A 385 -24.25 5.87 32.87
CA PRO A 385 -24.17 6.66 31.63
C PRO A 385 -25.10 7.88 31.58
N ALA A 386 -24.76 8.83 30.72
CA ALA A 386 -25.61 9.95 30.31
C ALA A 386 -26.18 9.70 28.90
N GLU A 387 -27.47 10.02 28.73
CA GLU A 387 -28.28 9.88 27.52
C GLU A 387 -27.71 10.63 26.30
N ILE A 388 -27.80 10.01 25.13
CA ILE A 388 -27.42 10.58 23.83
C ILE A 388 -28.66 10.65 22.94
N SER A 389 -28.90 11.84 22.41
CA SER A 389 -29.91 12.19 21.42
C SER A 389 -29.57 11.66 20.01
N LYS A 390 -30.63 11.50 19.22
CA LYS A 390 -30.75 10.80 17.94
C LYS A 390 -29.79 11.22 16.81
N GLU A 391 -29.61 10.22 15.94
CA GLU A 391 -29.15 10.20 14.53
C GLU A 391 -27.66 9.95 14.28
N LYS A 392 -27.29 8.66 14.32
CA LYS A 392 -26.09 8.09 13.69
C LYS A 392 -26.42 6.77 13.00
N SER A 393 -25.79 6.53 11.86
CA SER A 393 -25.87 5.27 11.12
C SER A 393 -25.18 4.14 11.90
N LEU A 394 -25.83 2.98 12.03
CA LEU A 394 -25.23 1.76 12.58
C LEU A 394 -24.23 1.14 11.59
N ASP A 395 -23.05 0.74 12.10
CA ASP A 395 -22.10 -0.15 11.44
C ASP A 395 -22.14 -1.51 12.16
N LEU A 396 -22.64 -2.58 11.53
CA LEU A 396 -22.80 -3.90 12.15
C LEU A 396 -21.63 -4.86 11.81
N ASN A 397 -21.16 -5.63 12.79
CA ASN A 397 -20.11 -6.65 12.64
C ASN A 397 -20.71 -8.07 12.49
N LEU A 398 -20.76 -8.57 11.27
CA LEU A 398 -21.35 -9.89 10.94
C LEU A 398 -20.30 -11.02 10.99
N ARG A 399 -20.63 -12.18 11.59
CA ARG A 399 -19.79 -13.40 11.54
C ARG A 399 -20.39 -14.39 10.56
N LEU A 400 -19.55 -14.92 9.66
CA LEU A 400 -19.98 -15.80 8.58
C LEU A 400 -20.21 -17.23 9.08
N ILE A 401 -21.45 -17.73 8.92
CA ILE A 401 -21.75 -19.18 8.87
C ILE A 401 -22.55 -19.37 7.57
N ALA A 402 -21.86 -19.57 6.45
CA ALA A 402 -22.52 -19.64 5.14
C ALA A 402 -23.08 -21.05 4.88
N ARG A 403 -24.37 -21.12 4.54
CA ARG A 403 -24.96 -22.24 3.81
C ARG A 403 -25.59 -21.66 2.55
N SER A 404 -25.11 -22.06 1.38
CA SER A 404 -25.73 -21.65 0.11
C SER A 404 -27.06 -22.38 -0.02
N VAL A 405 -28.15 -21.61 -0.13
CA VAL A 405 -29.50 -22.17 -0.29
C VAL A 405 -29.94 -21.90 -1.72
N ILE A 406 -30.03 -22.95 -2.53
CA ILE A 406 -30.70 -22.93 -3.83
C ILE A 406 -32.07 -23.56 -3.58
N THR A 407 -33.16 -22.80 -3.73
CA THR A 407 -34.51 -23.37 -3.59
C THR A 407 -35.04 -23.82 -4.94
N GLU A 408 -35.80 -24.91 -4.94
CA GLU A 408 -36.36 -25.58 -6.13
C GLU A 408 -37.19 -24.64 -7.03
N LYS A 409 -37.83 -23.62 -6.42
CA LYS A 409 -38.61 -22.58 -7.11
C LYS A 409 -37.78 -21.69 -8.06
N TYR A 410 -36.46 -21.56 -7.86
CA TYR A 410 -35.55 -20.81 -8.75
C TYR A 410 -34.80 -21.70 -9.74
N MET A 411 -34.92 -23.03 -9.65
CA MET A 411 -34.34 -23.96 -10.63
C MET A 411 -35.15 -23.99 -11.94
N THR A 412 -36.43 -23.62 -11.89
CA THR A 412 -37.34 -23.65 -13.05
C THR A 412 -37.43 -22.30 -13.80
N ASP A 413 -37.05 -21.17 -13.19
CA ASP A 413 -36.91 -19.88 -13.88
C ASP A 413 -35.47 -19.70 -14.39
N LYS A 414 -35.23 -20.11 -15.66
CA LYS A 414 -33.92 -19.97 -16.32
C LYS A 414 -33.49 -18.51 -16.56
N LYS A 415 -34.36 -17.51 -16.31
CA LYS A 415 -34.05 -16.09 -16.51
C LYS A 415 -33.62 -15.41 -15.21
N ASN A 416 -34.12 -15.84 -14.06
CA ASN A 416 -33.81 -15.23 -12.76
C ASN A 416 -33.46 -16.29 -11.72
N ALA A 417 -32.17 -16.46 -11.44
CA ALA A 417 -31.68 -17.43 -10.45
C ALA A 417 -30.60 -16.78 -9.60
N PHE A 418 -30.70 -16.84 -8.27
CA PHE A 418 -29.76 -16.19 -7.36
C PHE A 418 -29.16 -17.17 -6.34
N VAL A 419 -27.89 -16.98 -6.01
CA VAL A 419 -27.21 -17.62 -4.88
C VAL A 419 -27.37 -16.72 -3.67
N LEU A 420 -28.16 -17.19 -2.70
CA LEU A 420 -28.36 -16.54 -1.40
C LEU A 420 -27.46 -17.19 -0.35
N ASN A 421 -26.77 -16.34 0.41
CA ASN A 421 -26.05 -16.73 1.61
C ASN A 421 -26.82 -16.24 2.84
N GLU A 422 -27.02 -17.11 3.82
CA GLU A 422 -27.53 -16.74 5.13
C GLU A 422 -26.35 -16.39 6.06
N TYR A 423 -26.47 -15.33 6.84
CA TYR A 423 -25.47 -14.84 7.79
C TYR A 423 -26.11 -14.68 9.16
N VAL A 424 -25.33 -14.87 10.22
CA VAL A 424 -25.80 -14.65 11.60
C VAL A 424 -25.12 -13.38 12.13
N ILE A 425 -25.92 -12.49 12.70
CA ILE A 425 -25.42 -11.30 13.38
C ILE A 425 -24.81 -11.77 14.71
N VAL A 426 -23.53 -11.48 14.94
CA VAL A 426 -22.83 -11.94 16.13
C VAL A 426 -22.48 -10.80 17.08
N ARG A 427 -22.39 -9.56 16.61
CA ARG A 427 -22.24 -8.37 17.45
C ARG A 427 -22.54 -7.08 16.68
N ASP A 428 -23.16 -6.14 17.37
CA ASP A 428 -23.21 -4.73 16.95
C ASP A 428 -22.04 -3.95 17.61
N ASP A 429 -21.61 -2.86 16.99
CA ASP A 429 -20.49 -2.02 17.46
C ASP A 429 -20.79 -1.32 18.80
N GLU A 430 -22.05 -1.32 19.23
CA GLU A 430 -22.51 -0.78 20.52
C GLU A 430 -22.72 -1.84 21.62
N GLU A 431 -22.27 -3.09 21.41
CA GLU A 431 -22.49 -4.23 22.34
C GLU A 431 -23.98 -4.53 22.64
N ASN A 432 -24.90 -4.08 21.78
CA ASN A 432 -26.32 -4.38 21.90
C ASN A 432 -26.59 -5.88 21.69
N GLN A 433 -27.16 -6.56 22.70
CA GLN A 433 -27.46 -7.99 22.65
C GLN A 433 -28.70 -8.33 21.79
N ASP A 434 -29.58 -7.37 21.52
CA ASP A 434 -30.88 -7.61 20.87
C ASP A 434 -30.80 -8.09 19.41
N LEU A 435 -29.70 -7.79 18.71
CA LEU A 435 -29.50 -8.22 17.32
C LEU A 435 -28.63 -9.47 17.20
N SER A 436 -28.02 -9.93 18.30
CA SER A 436 -27.22 -11.14 18.27
C SER A 436 -28.09 -12.37 17.99
N ASP A 437 -27.60 -13.30 17.18
CA ASP A 437 -28.25 -14.52 16.68
C ASP A 437 -29.33 -14.36 15.60
N GLN A 438 -29.61 -13.13 15.16
CA GLN A 438 -30.50 -12.92 14.01
C GLN A 438 -29.85 -13.33 12.68
N LYS A 439 -30.65 -13.93 11.79
CA LYS A 439 -30.22 -14.40 10.47
C LYS A 439 -30.60 -13.42 9.38
N ILE A 440 -29.63 -12.99 8.57
CA ILE A 440 -29.85 -12.17 7.38
C ILE A 440 -29.49 -12.94 6.11
N ARG A 441 -30.17 -12.69 5.00
CA ARG A 441 -29.87 -13.32 3.71
C ARG A 441 -29.35 -12.28 2.72
N VAL A 442 -28.21 -12.57 2.09
CA VAL A 442 -27.57 -11.69 1.10
C VAL A 442 -27.37 -12.45 -0.21
N ALA A 443 -27.78 -11.84 -1.33
CA ALA A 443 -27.55 -12.38 -2.67
C ALA A 443 -26.12 -12.06 -3.13
N ARG A 444 -25.38 -13.07 -3.62
CA ARG A 444 -23.97 -12.90 -4.07
C ARG A 444 -23.81 -12.89 -5.59
N THR A 445 -24.56 -13.73 -6.30
CA THR A 445 -24.45 -13.91 -7.75
C THR A 445 -25.75 -14.47 -8.29
N GLY A 446 -26.05 -14.23 -9.56
CA GLY A 446 -27.26 -14.75 -10.18
C GLY A 446 -27.38 -14.44 -11.68
N LEU A 447 -28.36 -15.08 -12.30
CA LEU A 447 -28.94 -14.67 -13.57
C LEU A 447 -30.01 -13.64 -13.27
N PHE A 448 -30.00 -12.52 -13.99
CA PHE A 448 -31.10 -11.56 -14.00
C PHE A 448 -31.48 -11.31 -15.46
N LYS A 449 -32.73 -11.58 -15.82
CA LYS A 449 -33.23 -11.54 -17.21
C LYS A 449 -32.39 -12.37 -18.21
N GLY A 450 -31.73 -13.43 -17.75
CA GLY A 450 -30.87 -14.28 -18.58
C GLY A 450 -29.43 -13.81 -18.72
N GLU A 451 -29.05 -12.67 -18.14
CA GLU A 451 -27.66 -12.19 -18.11
C GLU A 451 -26.97 -12.58 -16.80
N LYS A 452 -25.72 -13.04 -16.92
CA LYS A 452 -24.88 -13.42 -15.78
C LYS A 452 -24.36 -12.17 -15.08
N MET A 453 -24.80 -11.95 -13.83
CA MET A 453 -24.27 -10.88 -13.00
C MET A 453 -22.82 -11.22 -12.58
N PRO A 454 -21.86 -10.27 -12.69
CA PRO A 454 -20.47 -10.53 -12.37
C PRO A 454 -20.29 -10.87 -10.89
N GLU A 455 -19.48 -11.89 -10.62
CA GLU A 455 -19.11 -12.29 -9.26
C GLU A 455 -17.98 -11.38 -8.77
N HIS A 456 -18.23 -10.62 -7.72
CA HIS A 456 -17.15 -9.92 -7.02
C HIS A 456 -16.61 -10.82 -5.91
N SER A 457 -15.29 -11.03 -5.88
CA SER A 457 -14.61 -11.82 -4.86
C SER A 457 -14.69 -11.10 -3.51
N ILE A 458 -15.64 -11.53 -2.69
CA ILE A 458 -15.94 -10.98 -1.37
C ILE A 458 -15.11 -11.76 -0.33
N GLY A 459 -14.01 -11.15 0.11
CA GLY A 459 -13.18 -11.58 1.24
C GLY A 459 -13.84 -11.27 2.59
N SER A 460 -13.52 -12.07 3.61
CA SER A 460 -14.23 -12.19 4.88
C SER A 460 -14.11 -10.98 5.82
N ILE A 461 -15.26 -10.62 6.42
CA ILE A 461 -15.56 -9.55 7.40
C ILE A 461 -15.86 -8.18 6.77
N PHE A 462 -17.14 -7.76 6.83
CA PHE A 462 -17.61 -6.42 6.42
C PHE A 462 -18.24 -5.66 7.60
N SER A 463 -18.19 -4.33 7.47
CA SER A 463 -19.03 -3.34 8.13
C SER A 463 -19.93 -2.75 7.03
N VAL A 464 -21.26 -2.79 7.17
CA VAL A 464 -22.21 -2.23 6.19
C VAL A 464 -22.88 -1.02 6.82
N LYS A 465 -22.79 0.13 6.14
CA LYS A 465 -23.44 1.38 6.56
C LYS A 465 -24.79 1.49 5.86
N LEU A 466 -25.89 1.52 6.62
CA LEU A 466 -27.25 1.64 6.08
C LEU A 466 -27.72 3.11 6.15
N ASP A 467 -28.27 3.64 5.05
CA ASP A 467 -28.90 4.96 5.01
C ASP A 467 -30.40 4.89 5.39
N PRO A 468 -30.97 5.96 5.99
CA PRO A 468 -32.39 6.00 6.33
C PRO A 468 -33.32 5.94 5.11
N LEU A 469 -34.37 5.11 5.18
CA LEU A 469 -35.38 4.93 4.12
C LEU A 469 -36.15 6.20 3.74
N SER A 470 -36.17 7.22 4.61
CA SER A 470 -36.73 8.55 4.32
C SER A 470 -36.09 9.20 3.10
N ASN A 471 -34.88 8.80 2.74
CA ASN A 471 -34.12 9.36 1.62
C ASN A 471 -34.55 8.79 0.25
N TYR A 472 -35.43 7.77 0.21
CA TYR A 472 -35.84 7.11 -1.04
C TYR A 472 -37.38 6.90 -1.13
N PRO A 473 -38.18 7.99 -1.28
CA PRO A 473 -39.65 7.94 -1.23
C PRO A 473 -40.31 7.13 -2.35
N SER A 474 -39.60 6.90 -3.46
CA SER A 474 -40.08 6.10 -4.60
C SER A 474 -40.20 4.61 -4.27
N LEU A 475 -39.42 4.11 -3.31
CA LEU A 475 -39.48 2.71 -2.85
C LEU A 475 -40.68 2.43 -1.94
N MET A 476 -41.25 3.47 -1.33
CA MET A 476 -42.45 3.36 -0.47
C MET A 476 -43.74 3.06 -1.27
N LYS A 477 -43.72 3.19 -2.60
CA LYS A 477 -44.91 3.05 -3.47
C LYS A 477 -44.94 1.75 -4.29
N TRP A 478 -44.04 0.80 -4.07
CA TRP A 478 -44.03 -0.47 -4.80
C TRP A 478 -45.06 -1.48 -4.22
N PRO A 479 -45.96 -2.05 -5.04
CA PRO A 479 -46.94 -3.01 -4.56
C PRO A 479 -46.28 -4.38 -4.38
N ILE A 480 -46.06 -4.77 -3.13
CA ILE A 480 -45.54 -6.09 -2.77
C ILE A 480 -46.70 -7.09 -2.88
N LYS A 481 -46.69 -7.96 -3.89
CA LYS A 481 -47.59 -9.13 -3.93
C LYS A 481 -47.08 -10.18 -2.93
N ASN A 482 -47.78 -10.26 -1.80
CA ASN A 482 -47.55 -11.21 -0.72
C ASN A 482 -48.08 -12.60 -1.09
N ASP A 483 -47.18 -13.51 -1.48
CA ASP A 483 -47.41 -14.97 -1.41
C ASP A 483 -46.17 -15.68 -0.81
N LEU A 484 -45.64 -15.11 0.28
CA LEU A 484 -44.65 -15.77 1.12
C LEU A 484 -45.21 -15.90 2.54
N PRO A 485 -45.10 -17.08 3.17
CA PRO A 485 -45.65 -17.30 4.50
C PRO A 485 -45.00 -16.36 5.51
N LYS A 486 -45.83 -15.85 6.43
CA LYS A 486 -45.44 -14.93 7.51
C LYS A 486 -44.32 -15.54 8.35
N SER A 487 -43.10 -15.07 8.09
CA SER A 487 -42.00 -15.09 9.05
C SER A 487 -41.89 -13.67 9.55
N GLU A 488 -42.17 -13.45 10.83
CA GLU A 488 -41.82 -12.22 11.54
C GLU A 488 -40.30 -12.07 11.48
N ASN A 489 -39.81 -11.28 10.52
CA ASN A 489 -38.60 -10.48 10.57
C ASN A 489 -38.42 -9.79 9.22
N THR A 490 -38.37 -8.47 9.30
CA THR A 490 -38.40 -7.50 8.21
C THR A 490 -37.27 -7.72 7.19
N ILE A 491 -37.63 -7.87 5.91
CA ILE A 491 -36.67 -7.94 4.80
C ILE A 491 -36.24 -6.53 4.43
N ILE A 492 -34.94 -6.22 4.54
CA ILE A 492 -34.37 -4.94 4.07
C ILE A 492 -33.78 -5.15 2.68
N TYR A 493 -34.24 -4.35 1.70
CA TYR A 493 -33.66 -4.27 0.37
C TYR A 493 -32.60 -3.16 0.34
N VAL A 494 -31.39 -3.48 -0.16
CA VAL A 494 -30.34 -2.49 -0.44
C VAL A 494 -30.20 -2.35 -1.96
N PRO A 495 -30.53 -1.18 -2.56
CA PRO A 495 -30.20 -0.92 -3.95
C PRO A 495 -28.71 -0.57 -4.03
N SER A 496 -27.94 -1.35 -4.78
CA SER A 496 -26.60 -0.95 -5.21
C SER A 496 -26.73 -0.09 -6.46
N GLN A 497 -26.34 1.19 -6.40
CA GLN A 497 -25.66 1.85 -7.52
C GLN A 497 -25.06 3.22 -7.16
N SER A 498 -23.74 3.30 -7.38
CA SER A 498 -22.88 4.39 -7.89
C SER A 498 -21.62 4.61 -7.07
#